data_AF-A0A2W2IJR7-F1
#
_entry.id   AF-A0A2W2IJR7-F1
#
_cell.length_a   1.000
_cell.length_b   1.000
_cell.length_c   1.000
_cell.angle_alpha   90.00
_cell.angle_beta   90.00
_cell.angle_gamma   90.00
#
_symmetry.space_group_name_H-M   'P 1'
#
loop_
_entity.id
_entity.type
_entity.pdbx_description
1 polymer ?
#
loop_
_entity_poly.entity_id
_entity_poly.type
_entity_poly.pdbx_seq_one_letter_code
_entity_poly.pdbx_strand_id
1 'polypeptide(L)'
;MVWARWQGITAIIGAAITLGGAGFFLYDRFAAPSQAAPQPVLPGAVPPQGAHPNCTVRSICLWPQGKFGGKVWIWSPDESPAGRIPAYLRDHVGSFDAQTDGCFVDSERPEKRPVYAGDWSEKYTDINRFGRRMDTIAAGC
;
A
#
# COMPACT_ATOMS: atom_id res chain seq x y z
N MET A 1 -18.28 34.69 -52.98
CA MET A 1 -19.45 35.59 -53.11
C MET A 1 -20.62 34.97 -52.37
N VAL A 2 -21.21 35.74 -51.45
CA VAL A 2 -22.66 35.81 -51.10
C VAL A 2 -23.39 34.47 -50.90
N TRP A 3 -23.58 34.00 -49.67
CA TRP A 3 -24.66 34.33 -48.73
C TRP A 3 -26.04 33.68 -49.05
N ALA A 4 -26.39 32.80 -48.11
CA ALA A 4 -27.61 32.06 -47.75
C ALA A 4 -29.02 32.44 -48.25
N ARG A 5 -29.85 31.39 -48.31
CA ARG A 5 -31.32 31.37 -48.08
C ARG A 5 -31.66 30.04 -47.37
N TRP A 6 -32.07 30.04 -46.09
CA TRP A 6 -33.46 29.81 -45.58
C TRP A 6 -34.03 28.39 -45.88
N GLN A 7 -34.64 27.56 -45.01
CA GLN A 7 -35.12 27.54 -43.60
C GLN A 7 -35.49 26.07 -43.23
N GLY A 8 -35.55 25.74 -41.93
CA GLY A 8 -36.23 24.54 -41.38
C GLY A 8 -35.44 23.89 -40.21
N ILE A 9 -35.42 24.47 -39.00
CA ILE A 9 -36.35 24.28 -37.86
C ILE A 9 -36.47 22.81 -37.37
N THR A 10 -35.84 22.51 -36.23
CA THR A 10 -36.43 22.00 -34.95
C THR A 10 -35.28 21.82 -33.94
N ALA A 11 -35.14 22.69 -32.95
CA ALA A 11 -35.52 22.44 -31.54
C ALA A 11 -34.94 21.11 -31.01
N ILE A 12 -34.06 21.11 -30.00
CA ILE A 12 -34.49 20.95 -28.60
C ILE A 12 -33.26 21.18 -27.68
N ILE A 13 -33.39 22.15 -26.77
CA ILE A 13 -33.00 22.15 -25.35
C ILE A 13 -31.54 21.71 -25.03
N GLY A 14 -30.66 22.51 -24.44
CA GLY A 14 -30.79 23.78 -23.74
C GLY A 14 -29.42 24.23 -23.23
N ALA A 15 -29.35 25.53 -22.91
CA ALA A 15 -28.24 26.32 -22.38
C ALA A 15 -27.29 25.57 -21.43
N ALA A 16 -25.97 25.61 -21.64
CA ALA A 16 -25.07 26.74 -21.32
C ALA A 16 -25.17 27.18 -19.85
N ILE A 17 -24.20 26.76 -19.04
CA ILE A 17 -23.78 27.51 -17.84
C ILE A 17 -22.26 27.62 -17.86
N THR A 18 -21.79 28.66 -18.53
CA THR A 18 -20.50 29.30 -18.30
C THR A 18 -20.61 30.20 -17.07
N LEU A 19 -19.49 30.32 -16.33
CA LEU A 19 -19.21 31.31 -15.27
C LEU A 19 -19.76 30.98 -13.88
N GLY A 20 -18.96 30.25 -13.09
CA GLY A 20 -19.19 30.04 -11.66
C GLY A 20 -17.92 29.79 -10.85
N GLY A 21 -16.76 30.30 -11.31
CA GLY A 21 -15.44 30.01 -10.75
C GLY A 21 -15.09 30.69 -9.41
N ALA A 22 -16.04 31.20 -8.63
CA ALA A 22 -15.72 31.89 -7.37
C ALA A 22 -16.70 31.63 -6.20
N GLY A 23 -17.77 30.85 -6.39
CA GLY A 23 -18.78 30.61 -5.34
C GLY A 23 -18.63 29.28 -4.57
N PHE A 24 -17.84 28.34 -5.08
CA PHE A 24 -17.85 26.96 -4.59
C PHE A 24 -17.02 26.71 -3.32
N PHE A 25 -16.18 27.66 -2.90
CA PHE A 25 -15.29 27.47 -1.74
C PHE A 25 -15.85 28.01 -0.41
N LEU A 26 -17.06 28.56 -0.38
CA LEU A 26 -17.65 29.12 0.85
C LEU A 26 -18.94 28.44 1.32
N TYR A 27 -19.52 27.47 0.57
CA TYR A 27 -20.79 26.84 0.94
C TYR A 27 -20.67 25.49 1.65
N ASP A 28 -19.50 24.84 1.67
CA ASP A 28 -19.33 23.54 2.35
C ASP A 28 -19.12 23.67 3.87
N ARG A 29 -18.95 24.88 4.39
CA ARG A 29 -18.72 25.13 5.82
C ARG A 29 -19.99 25.15 6.68
N PHE A 30 -21.17 25.12 6.07
CA PHE A 30 -22.47 25.23 6.79
C PHE A 30 -23.53 24.20 6.36
N ALA A 31 -23.18 23.14 5.64
CA ALA A 31 -24.05 21.97 5.56
C ALA A 31 -24.14 21.36 6.97
N ALA A 32 -25.32 21.52 7.58
CA ALA A 32 -25.63 21.06 8.93
C ALA A 32 -25.27 19.57 9.11
N PRO A 33 -24.84 19.15 10.32
CA PRO A 33 -24.57 17.75 10.59
C PRO A 33 -25.87 16.97 10.42
N SER A 34 -25.94 16.07 9.44
CA SER A 34 -26.91 15.00 9.46
C SER A 34 -26.74 14.30 10.80
N GLN A 35 -27.77 14.36 11.64
CA GLN A 35 -27.78 13.76 12.97
C GLN A 35 -27.55 12.24 12.83
N ALA A 36 -26.29 11.84 12.87
CA ALA A 36 -25.91 10.49 13.19
C ALA A 36 -26.36 10.28 14.64
N ALA A 37 -27.37 9.42 14.83
CA ALA A 37 -27.67 8.90 16.16
C ALA A 37 -26.35 8.43 16.80
N PRO A 38 -26.11 8.68 18.10
CA PRO A 38 -24.93 8.17 18.79
C PRO A 38 -24.87 6.66 18.61
N GLN A 39 -23.99 6.20 17.73
CA GLN A 39 -23.69 4.79 17.63
C GLN A 39 -22.88 4.47 18.89
N PRO A 40 -23.23 3.42 19.65
CA PRO A 40 -22.38 2.95 20.72
C PRO A 40 -21.01 2.65 20.09
N VAL A 41 -20.00 3.45 20.43
CA VAL A 41 -18.61 3.11 20.12
C VAL A 41 -18.28 1.88 20.97
N LEU A 42 -18.46 0.70 20.39
CA LEU A 42 -17.93 -0.53 20.95
C LEU A 42 -16.40 -0.35 21.00
N PRO A 43 -15.77 -0.33 22.19
CA PRO A 43 -14.32 -0.35 22.26
C PRO A 43 -13.85 -1.70 21.69
N GLY A 44 -13.28 -1.70 20.48
CA GLY A 44 -12.71 -2.90 19.89
C GLY A 44 -12.92 -3.12 18.39
N ALA A 45 -13.47 -2.17 17.63
CA ALA A 45 -13.45 -2.27 16.17
C ALA A 45 -12.01 -2.10 15.65
N VAL A 46 -11.23 -3.18 15.69
CA VAL A 46 -9.96 -3.30 14.96
C VAL A 46 -10.32 -3.18 13.48
N PRO A 47 -9.77 -2.21 12.72
CA PRO A 47 -10.00 -2.14 11.29
C PRO A 47 -9.61 -3.48 10.67
N PRO A 48 -10.39 -4.01 9.70
CA PRO A 48 -10.06 -5.27 9.05
C PRO A 48 -8.64 -5.15 8.53
N GLN A 49 -7.73 -5.96 9.07
CA GLN A 49 -6.38 -6.04 8.55
C GLN A 49 -6.53 -6.48 7.10
N GLY A 50 -6.06 -5.66 6.17
CA GLY A 50 -6.08 -6.00 4.75
C GLY A 50 -5.49 -7.40 4.59
N ALA A 51 -6.20 -8.28 3.89
CA ALA A 51 -5.83 -9.67 3.73
C ALA A 51 -4.46 -9.76 3.05
N HIS A 52 -3.39 -9.89 3.83
CA HIS A 52 -2.07 -10.23 3.34
C HIS A 52 -1.96 -11.75 3.22
N PRO A 53 -1.19 -12.27 2.25
CA PRO A 53 -0.96 -13.70 2.13
C PRO A 53 -0.20 -14.18 3.37
N ASN A 54 -0.70 -15.26 3.96
CA ASN A 54 -0.03 -15.91 5.07
C ASN A 54 1.13 -16.74 4.52
N CYS A 55 2.36 -16.43 4.92
CA CYS A 55 3.52 -17.21 4.54
C CYS A 55 3.45 -18.63 5.11
N THR A 56 4.27 -19.54 4.59
CA THR A 56 4.44 -20.86 5.19
C THR A 56 4.82 -20.73 6.67
N VAL A 57 4.24 -21.58 7.51
CA VAL A 57 4.54 -21.64 8.95
C VAL A 57 6.05 -21.74 9.19
N ARG A 58 6.56 -21.06 10.24
CA ARG A 58 7.99 -21.01 10.58
C ARG A 58 8.89 -20.52 9.45
N SER A 59 8.37 -19.65 8.58
CA SER A 59 9.12 -19.10 7.45
C SER A 59 8.90 -17.59 7.35
N ILE A 60 9.76 -16.93 6.59
CA ILE A 60 9.63 -15.52 6.21
C ILE A 60 9.55 -15.47 4.69
N CYS A 61 8.48 -14.85 4.19
CA CYS A 61 8.24 -14.68 2.77
C CYS A 61 8.60 -13.24 2.38
N LEU A 62 9.38 -13.10 1.31
CA LEU A 62 9.79 -11.83 0.74
C LEU A 62 9.26 -11.71 -0.69
N TRP A 63 8.75 -10.54 -1.02
CA TRP A 63 8.26 -10.20 -2.35
C TRP A 63 8.99 -8.98 -2.89
N PRO A 64 9.27 -8.92 -4.20
CA PRO A 64 10.00 -7.79 -4.80
C PRO A 64 9.11 -6.55 -4.98
N GLN A 65 7.79 -6.72 -5.04
CA GLN A 65 6.84 -5.60 -5.17
C GLN A 65 6.10 -5.38 -3.85
N GLY A 66 5.58 -4.17 -3.66
CA GLY A 66 4.65 -3.89 -2.58
C GLY A 66 3.35 -4.70 -2.74
N LYS A 67 2.55 -4.74 -1.68
CA LYS A 67 1.29 -5.49 -1.61
C LYS A 67 1.45 -6.98 -1.99
N PHE A 68 2.58 -7.57 -1.65
CA PHE A 68 2.86 -9.02 -1.83
C PHE A 68 2.87 -9.46 -3.30
N GLY A 69 3.32 -8.58 -4.19
CA GLY A 69 3.36 -8.82 -5.63
C GLY A 69 4.67 -9.46 -6.13
N GLY A 70 4.56 -10.23 -7.21
CA GLY A 70 5.70 -10.84 -7.89
C GLY A 70 6.08 -12.23 -7.35
N LYS A 71 7.26 -12.71 -7.75
CA LYS A 71 7.75 -14.03 -7.35
C LYS A 71 8.18 -14.00 -5.89
N VAL A 72 7.49 -14.78 -5.06
CA VAL A 72 7.83 -14.96 -3.65
C VAL A 72 9.13 -15.73 -3.50
N TRP A 73 9.95 -15.32 -2.54
CA TRP A 73 11.02 -16.13 -1.99
C TRP A 73 10.72 -16.44 -0.54
N ILE A 74 10.91 -17.71 -0.17
CA ILE A 74 10.60 -18.21 1.17
C ILE A 74 11.93 -18.60 1.81
N TRP A 75 12.15 -18.12 3.02
CA TRP A 75 13.28 -18.50 3.85
C TRP A 75 12.76 -19.11 5.15
N SER A 76 13.40 -20.18 5.62
CA SER A 76 13.13 -20.76 6.94
C SER A 76 14.44 -20.95 7.71
N PRO A 77 14.48 -20.60 9.01
CA PRO A 77 15.65 -20.82 9.85
C PRO A 77 15.99 -22.30 10.01
N ASP A 78 15.00 -23.20 9.85
CA ASP A 78 15.18 -24.65 9.95
C ASP A 78 15.97 -25.20 8.75
N GLU A 79 15.82 -24.59 7.57
CA GLU A 79 16.55 -24.98 6.35
C GLU A 79 17.91 -24.28 6.27
N SER A 80 17.99 -23.01 6.69
CA SER A 80 19.21 -22.23 6.62
C SER A 80 19.24 -21.16 7.72
N PRO A 81 20.19 -21.24 8.68
CA PRO A 81 20.26 -20.27 9.78
C PRO A 81 20.66 -18.86 9.30
N ALA A 82 21.29 -18.75 8.12
CA ALA A 82 21.58 -17.49 7.46
C ALA A 82 21.43 -17.66 5.95
N GLY A 83 20.44 -16.98 5.37
CA GLY A 83 20.13 -17.01 3.95
C GLY A 83 20.55 -15.73 3.25
N ARG A 84 21.40 -15.84 2.23
CA ARG A 84 21.64 -14.70 1.33
C ARG A 84 20.41 -14.52 0.44
N ILE A 85 19.89 -13.30 0.39
CA ILE A 85 18.73 -12.99 -0.45
C ILE A 85 19.13 -13.14 -1.92
N PRO A 86 18.27 -13.77 -2.74
CA PRO A 86 18.49 -13.87 -4.18
C PRO A 86 18.72 -12.51 -4.81
N ALA A 87 19.50 -12.49 -5.90
CA ALA A 87 19.87 -11.24 -6.57
C ALA A 87 18.66 -10.38 -7.01
N TYR A 88 17.51 -11.00 -7.30
CA TYR A 88 16.25 -10.34 -7.67
C TYR A 88 15.41 -9.85 -6.48
N LEU A 89 15.94 -9.88 -5.27
CA LEU A 89 15.28 -9.29 -4.08
C LEU A 89 16.22 -8.41 -3.25
N ARG A 90 17.53 -8.59 -3.39
CA ARG A 90 18.55 -7.84 -2.66
C ARG A 90 18.41 -6.35 -2.89
N ASP A 91 18.21 -5.58 -1.82
CA ASP A 91 18.00 -4.12 -1.86
C ASP A 91 16.68 -3.67 -2.51
N HIS A 92 15.75 -4.59 -2.77
CA HIS A 92 14.44 -4.27 -3.34
C HIS A 92 13.35 -5.20 -2.82
N VAL A 93 13.36 -5.44 -1.51
CA VAL A 93 12.25 -6.13 -0.85
C VAL A 93 11.06 -5.18 -0.78
N GLY A 94 10.08 -5.46 -1.64
CA GLY A 94 8.77 -4.84 -1.81
C GLY A 94 7.89 -4.89 -0.58
N SER A 95 7.74 -6.11 -0.08
CA SER A 95 6.87 -6.47 1.03
C SER A 95 7.34 -7.78 1.66
N PHE A 96 6.92 -8.02 2.89
CA PHE A 96 7.24 -9.26 3.60
C PHE A 96 6.11 -9.67 4.55
N ASP A 97 6.13 -10.95 4.89
CA ASP A 97 5.30 -11.59 5.91
C ASP A 97 6.19 -12.57 6.69
N ALA A 98 6.24 -12.42 8.01
CA ALA A 98 7.09 -13.23 8.88
C ALA A 98 6.24 -14.12 9.79
N GLN A 99 6.41 -15.44 9.67
CA GLN A 99 5.78 -16.45 10.54
C GLN A 99 6.78 -17.03 11.55
N THR A 100 7.96 -16.44 11.65
CA THR A 100 9.02 -16.77 12.62
C THR A 100 9.87 -15.53 12.88
N ASP A 101 10.56 -15.53 14.01
CA ASP A 101 11.53 -14.51 14.35
C ASP A 101 12.77 -14.62 13.44
N GLY A 102 13.43 -13.49 13.23
CA GLY A 102 14.67 -13.42 12.46
C GLY A 102 15.31 -12.05 12.49
N CYS A 103 16.31 -11.88 11.64
CA CYS A 103 17.07 -10.66 11.50
C CYS A 103 17.27 -10.32 10.03
N PHE A 104 16.81 -9.14 9.64
CA PHE A 104 17.12 -8.57 8.34
C PHE A 104 18.44 -7.81 8.44
N VAL A 105 19.35 -8.09 7.51
CA VAL A 105 20.72 -7.59 7.55
C VAL A 105 21.06 -6.92 6.23
N ASP A 106 21.71 -5.76 6.35
CA ASP A 106 22.49 -5.12 5.31
C ASP A 106 23.94 -5.54 5.59
N SER A 107 24.58 -6.23 4.65
CA SER A 107 25.96 -6.70 4.81
C SER A 107 26.97 -5.65 4.38
N GLU A 108 26.56 -4.67 3.58
CA GLU A 108 27.40 -3.54 3.15
C GLU A 108 27.49 -2.47 4.22
N ARG A 109 26.40 -2.23 4.95
CA ARG A 109 26.35 -1.36 6.13
C ARG A 109 25.87 -2.23 7.27
N PRO A 110 26.58 -2.35 8.40
CA PRO A 110 26.26 -3.28 9.49
C PRO A 110 25.00 -2.87 10.29
N GLU A 111 23.90 -2.56 9.59
CA GLU A 111 22.59 -2.31 10.14
C GLU A 111 21.82 -3.63 10.14
N LYS A 112 21.21 -3.91 11.28
CA LYS A 112 20.35 -5.06 11.51
C LYS A 112 18.97 -4.57 11.91
N ARG A 113 17.95 -5.29 11.47
CA ARG A 113 16.56 -5.06 11.90
C ARG A 113 15.97 -6.37 12.39
N PRO A 114 15.57 -6.46 13.68
CA PRO A 114 14.80 -7.61 14.13
C PRO A 114 13.46 -7.62 13.42
N VAL A 115 13.00 -8.84 13.13
CA VAL A 115 11.65 -9.14 12.67
C VAL A 115 11.10 -10.23 13.56
N TYR A 116 9.84 -10.09 13.96
CA TYR A 116 9.18 -11.04 14.85
C TYR A 116 8.08 -11.81 14.11
N ALA A 117 7.74 -12.98 14.63
CA ALA A 117 6.59 -13.74 14.14
C ALA A 117 5.31 -12.87 14.21
N GLY A 118 4.58 -12.82 13.10
CA GLY A 118 3.40 -11.97 12.91
C GLY A 118 3.69 -10.60 12.31
N ASP A 119 4.96 -10.20 12.15
CA ASP A 119 5.30 -8.95 11.48
C ASP A 119 5.07 -9.07 9.98
N TRP A 120 4.49 -8.03 9.39
CA TRP A 120 4.31 -7.93 7.95
C TRP A 120 4.35 -6.46 7.51
N SER A 121 4.67 -6.24 6.23
CA SER A 121 4.58 -4.93 5.61
C SER A 121 4.29 -5.05 4.13
N GLU A 122 3.24 -4.36 3.66
CA GLU A 122 2.93 -4.25 2.24
C GLU A 122 3.81 -3.23 1.49
N LYS A 123 4.60 -2.42 2.20
CA LYS A 123 5.38 -1.30 1.64
C LYS A 123 6.76 -1.20 2.29
N TYR A 124 7.55 -2.26 2.14
CA TYR A 124 8.86 -2.37 2.77
C TYR A 124 10.01 -1.72 1.99
N THR A 125 9.71 -1.20 0.80
CA THR A 125 10.64 -0.42 -0.03
C THR A 125 10.39 1.08 0.00
N ASP A 126 9.42 1.56 0.79
CA ASP A 126 9.15 2.99 0.94
C ASP A 126 10.37 3.75 1.48
N ILE A 127 10.37 5.08 1.35
CA ILE A 127 11.44 5.94 1.86
C ILE A 127 11.65 5.65 3.37
N ASN A 128 12.91 5.48 3.77
CA ASN A 128 13.36 5.12 5.12
C ASN A 128 13.04 3.69 5.60
N ARG A 129 12.49 2.82 4.74
CA ARG A 129 12.31 1.39 5.08
C ARG A 129 13.55 0.58 4.71
N PHE A 130 13.72 -0.54 5.41
CA PHE A 130 14.91 -1.38 5.34
C PHE A 130 14.97 -2.24 4.07
N GLY A 131 13.84 -2.52 3.41
CA GLY A 131 13.80 -3.37 2.22
C GLY A 131 14.62 -2.84 1.03
N ARG A 132 14.98 -1.55 1.04
CA ARG A 132 15.86 -0.90 0.05
C ARG A 132 17.36 -1.19 0.21
N ARG A 133 17.74 -1.91 1.26
CA ARG A 133 19.14 -2.18 1.62
C ARG A 133 19.36 -3.57 2.22
N MET A 134 18.30 -4.38 2.24
CA MET A 134 18.31 -5.69 2.85
C MET A 134 18.92 -6.69 1.86
N ASP A 135 19.96 -7.42 2.28
CA ASP A 135 20.65 -8.39 1.42
C ASP A 135 20.75 -9.80 2.01
N THR A 136 20.55 -9.92 3.32
CA THR A 136 20.72 -11.16 4.07
C THR A 136 19.63 -11.26 5.13
N ILE A 137 19.24 -12.50 5.42
CA ILE A 137 18.36 -12.85 6.52
C ILE A 137 19.04 -13.88 7.42
N ALA A 138 18.87 -13.76 8.73
CA ALA A 138 19.44 -14.66 9.71
C ALA A 138 18.41 -15.06 10.79
N ALA A 139 18.61 -16.20 11.42
CA ALA A 139 17.76 -16.69 12.51
C ALA A 139 17.85 -15.85 13.79
N GLY A 140 18.88 -15.02 13.95
CA GLY A 140 19.04 -14.15 15.10
C GLY A 140 19.71 -12.82 14.74
N CYS A 141 19.33 -11.78 15.48
CA CYS A 141 20.04 -10.49 15.52
C CYS A 141 21.07 -10.52 16.65
#